data_AF-A0A150QE83-F1
#
_entry.id   AF-A0A150QE83-F1
#
_cell.length_a   1.000
_cell.length_b   1.000
_cell.length_c   1.000
_cell.angle_alpha   90.00
_cell.angle_beta   90.00
_cell.angle_gamma   90.00
#
_symmetry.space_group_name_H-M   'P 1'
#
loop_
_entity.id
_entity.type
_entity.pdbx_description
1 polymer ?
#
loop_
_entity_poly.entity_id
_entity_poly.type
_entity_poly.pdbx_seq_one_letter_code
_entity_poly.pdbx_strand_id
1 'polypeptide(L)'
;MVRVARRFCVDRYEAVLLDRETGLEISAFYPPSRQAAASVERTWSKMRLQLGDAEARQMELPLLPGWQKQREFEPRAVSRKGVLPQGYTSGAQAALACRNAGKRLCTLEEWRTACRGERDEQFPYGPTYADGRCNVFREGHPAAVLHRDVSLGHSDPRLNLVRVAGAPLLRRTGETATCASAWEDDAVSDMVGNLDEWIDDPEGTFVGGFYARATREGCMARVASHDFAYFDYSTGVRCCADLRGP
;
A
#
# COMPACT_ATOMS: atom_id res chain seq x y z
N MET A 1 -14.83 -5.63 6.32
CA MET A 1 -14.38 -4.60 7.26
C MET A 1 -14.41 -5.19 8.65
N VAL A 2 -13.62 -4.64 9.55
CA VAL A 2 -13.51 -5.01 10.97
C VAL A 2 -14.12 -3.87 11.77
N ARG A 3 -14.96 -4.20 12.76
CA ARG A 3 -15.51 -3.20 13.68
C ARG A 3 -14.47 -2.89 14.75
N VAL A 4 -14.15 -1.61 14.93
CA VAL A 4 -13.10 -1.16 15.86
C VAL A 4 -13.74 -0.38 17.00
N ALA A 5 -13.57 -0.89 18.21
CA ALA A 5 -14.04 -0.29 19.47
C ALA A 5 -15.53 0.13 19.48
N ARG A 6 -16.37 -0.49 18.64
CA ARG A 6 -17.76 -0.05 18.39
C ARG A 6 -17.89 1.45 18.05
N ARG A 7 -16.88 2.01 17.39
CA ARG A 7 -16.84 3.43 16.98
C ARG A 7 -16.86 3.59 15.46
N PHE A 8 -16.14 2.73 14.73
CA PHE A 8 -16.04 2.79 13.27
C PHE A 8 -15.72 1.39 12.71
N CYS A 9 -15.72 1.28 11.39
CA CYS A 9 -15.28 0.11 10.64
C CYS A 9 -14.01 0.46 9.85
N VAL A 10 -13.06 -0.48 9.78
CA VAL A 10 -11.86 -0.38 8.94
C VAL A 10 -11.78 -1.55 7.96
N ASP A 11 -11.23 -1.33 6.77
CA ASP A 11 -10.93 -2.44 5.86
C ASP A 11 -9.91 -3.40 6.48
N ARG A 12 -10.18 -4.71 6.35
CA ARG A 12 -9.40 -5.76 7.01
C ARG A 12 -7.98 -5.83 6.46
N TYR A 13 -7.84 -5.63 5.16
CA TYR A 13 -6.60 -5.62 4.42
C TYR A 13 -6.45 -4.30 3.68
N GLU A 14 -5.21 -3.95 3.34
CA GLU A 14 -4.88 -2.99 2.29
C GLU A 14 -5.75 -3.22 1.04
N ALA A 15 -6.10 -2.15 0.34
CA ALA A 15 -7.03 -2.23 -0.78
C ALA A 15 -6.36 -2.74 -2.05
N VAL A 16 -7.10 -3.56 -2.80
CA VAL A 16 -6.99 -3.57 -4.26
C VAL A 16 -7.90 -2.50 -4.83
N LEU A 17 -7.52 -1.92 -5.97
CA LEU A 17 -8.36 -0.94 -6.64
C LEU A 17 -8.96 -1.54 -7.91
N LEU A 18 -10.25 -1.31 -8.07
CA LEU A 18 -10.99 -1.68 -9.26
C LEU A 18 -11.41 -0.41 -9.99
N ASP A 19 -11.56 -0.49 -11.30
CA ASP A 19 -12.36 0.47 -12.03
C ASP A 19 -13.80 0.46 -11.48
N ARG A 20 -14.27 1.63 -11.07
CA ARG A 20 -15.59 1.83 -10.47
C ARG A 20 -16.72 1.31 -11.37
N GLU A 21 -16.62 1.52 -12.68
CA GLU A 21 -17.71 1.24 -13.62
C GLU A 21 -17.75 -0.22 -14.03
N THR A 22 -16.60 -0.78 -14.43
CA THR A 22 -16.54 -2.15 -15.00
C THR A 22 -16.20 -3.22 -13.96
N GLY A 23 -15.64 -2.82 -12.82
CA GLY A 23 -15.12 -3.75 -11.81
C GLY A 23 -13.82 -4.45 -12.21
N LEU A 24 -13.21 -4.10 -13.34
CA LEU A 24 -11.89 -4.61 -13.73
C LEU A 24 -10.81 -4.17 -12.75
N GLU A 25 -9.89 -5.07 -12.42
CA GLU A 25 -8.80 -4.80 -11.49
C GLU A 25 -7.73 -3.90 -12.12
N ILE A 26 -7.43 -2.80 -11.45
CA ILE A 26 -6.36 -1.87 -11.82
C ILE A 26 -5.02 -2.55 -11.51
N SER A 27 -4.00 -2.31 -12.34
CA SER A 27 -2.67 -2.87 -12.09
C SER A 27 -2.08 -2.35 -10.79
N ALA A 28 -1.72 -3.25 -9.87
CA ALA A 28 -1.07 -2.93 -8.60
C ALA A 28 0.34 -2.31 -8.74
N PHE A 29 0.90 -2.32 -9.95
CA PHE A 29 2.24 -1.84 -10.27
C PHE A 29 2.27 -0.44 -10.89
N TYR A 30 1.11 0.17 -11.10
CA TYR A 30 0.99 1.48 -11.74
C TYR A 30 0.01 2.35 -10.96
N PRO A 31 0.14 3.69 -11.04
CA PRO A 31 -0.83 4.59 -10.43
C PRO A 31 -2.26 4.30 -10.92
N PRO A 32 -3.26 4.38 -10.05
CA PRO A 32 -4.67 4.17 -10.41
C PRO A 32 -5.28 5.35 -11.20
N SER A 33 -4.52 5.94 -12.13
CA SER A 33 -4.90 7.02 -13.05
C SER A 33 -4.40 6.67 -14.46
N ARG A 34 -5.25 6.84 -15.48
CA ARG A 34 -4.89 6.63 -16.89
C ARG A 34 -3.63 7.41 -17.27
N GLN A 35 -3.64 8.72 -17.01
CA GLN A 35 -2.56 9.62 -17.44
C GLN A 35 -1.24 9.30 -16.72
N ALA A 36 -1.30 9.11 -15.39
CA ALA A 36 -0.11 8.82 -14.60
C ALA A 36 0.47 7.45 -14.94
N ALA A 37 -0.37 6.40 -15.05
CA ALA A 37 0.07 5.06 -15.45
C ALA A 37 0.74 5.06 -16.82
N ALA A 38 0.13 5.70 -17.82
CA ALA A 38 0.70 5.80 -19.15
C ALA A 38 2.02 6.59 -19.16
N SER A 39 2.15 7.63 -18.33
CA SER A 39 3.40 8.40 -18.18
C SER A 39 4.51 7.56 -17.57
N VAL A 40 4.20 6.82 -16.50
CA VAL A 40 5.13 5.91 -15.82
C VAL A 40 5.60 4.80 -16.78
N GLU A 41 4.68 4.13 -17.47
CA GLU A 41 5.02 3.08 -18.44
C GLU A 41 5.94 3.62 -19.55
N ARG A 42 5.59 4.76 -20.17
CA ARG A 42 6.43 5.37 -21.23
C ARG A 42 7.82 5.71 -20.73
N THR A 43 7.93 6.27 -19.53
CA THR A 43 9.22 6.65 -18.93
C THR A 43 10.08 5.42 -18.70
N TRP A 44 9.55 4.42 -18.03
CA TRP A 44 10.30 3.22 -17.67
C TRP A 44 10.51 2.25 -18.83
N SER A 45 9.74 2.35 -19.91
CA SER A 45 10.02 1.63 -21.17
C SER A 45 11.35 2.02 -21.80
N LYS A 46 11.94 3.15 -21.40
CA LYS A 46 13.25 3.62 -21.83
C LYS A 46 14.27 3.53 -20.70
N MET A 47 13.95 4.12 -19.54
CA MET A 47 14.89 4.22 -18.42
C MET A 47 15.36 2.86 -17.90
N ARG A 48 14.50 1.83 -17.92
CA ARG A 48 14.88 0.49 -17.46
C ARG A 48 16.07 -0.11 -18.21
N LEU A 49 16.31 0.31 -19.45
CA LEU A 49 17.40 -0.20 -20.29
C LEU A 49 18.74 0.49 -19.99
N GLN A 50 18.71 1.58 -19.22
CA GLN A 50 19.87 2.43 -18.95
C GLN A 50 20.27 2.38 -17.47
N LEU A 51 19.31 2.24 -16.57
CA LEU A 51 19.52 2.24 -15.12
C LEU A 51 19.71 0.82 -14.57
N GLY A 52 20.59 0.66 -13.59
CA GLY A 52 20.92 -0.64 -13.01
C GLY A 52 21.98 -1.41 -13.79
N ASP A 53 22.24 -2.64 -13.37
CA ASP A 53 23.16 -3.57 -14.04
C ASP A 53 22.48 -4.36 -15.18
N ALA A 54 23.19 -5.31 -15.78
CA ALA A 54 22.69 -6.11 -16.89
C ALA A 54 21.45 -6.96 -16.52
N GLU A 55 21.39 -7.49 -15.30
CA GLU A 55 20.26 -8.30 -14.84
C GLU A 55 19.03 -7.41 -14.62
N ALA A 56 19.21 -6.27 -13.94
CA ALA A 56 18.15 -5.29 -13.75
C ALA A 56 17.60 -4.79 -15.09
N ARG A 57 18.44 -4.58 -16.11
CA ARG A 57 17.99 -4.12 -17.45
C ARG A 57 17.22 -5.18 -18.23
N GLN A 58 17.43 -6.46 -17.93
CA GLN A 58 16.67 -7.57 -18.53
C GLN A 58 15.28 -7.74 -17.90
N MET A 59 15.07 -7.27 -16.67
CA MET A 59 13.76 -7.32 -16.04
C MET A 59 12.75 -6.46 -16.79
N GLU A 60 11.74 -7.11 -17.34
CA GLU A 60 10.63 -6.47 -18.05
C GLU A 60 9.73 -5.65 -17.11
N LEU A 61 8.98 -4.72 -17.69
CA LEU A 61 7.94 -4.02 -16.94
C LEU A 61 6.76 -4.98 -16.69
N PRO A 62 6.10 -4.91 -15.52
CA PRO A 62 4.82 -5.56 -15.33
C PRO A 62 3.79 -5.06 -16.34
N LEU A 63 2.78 -5.87 -16.62
CA LEU A 63 1.72 -5.52 -17.55
C LEU A 63 0.93 -4.30 -17.04
N LEU A 64 0.84 -3.26 -17.86
CA LEU A 64 -0.19 -2.23 -17.77
C LEU A 64 -1.35 -2.59 -18.72
N PRO A 65 -2.52 -3.01 -18.20
CA PRO A 65 -3.64 -3.44 -19.04
C PRO A 65 -4.02 -2.40 -20.09
N GLY A 66 -4.31 -2.85 -21.32
CA GLY A 66 -4.63 -1.96 -22.43
C GLY A 66 -5.81 -1.03 -22.12
N TRP A 67 -6.84 -1.54 -21.43
CA TRP A 67 -8.00 -0.75 -21.02
C TRP A 67 -7.62 0.41 -20.09
N GLN A 68 -6.66 0.20 -19.16
CA GLN A 68 -6.20 1.20 -18.20
C GLN A 68 -5.45 2.36 -18.91
N LYS A 69 -4.90 2.10 -20.11
CA LYS A 69 -4.25 3.14 -20.94
C LYS A 69 -5.23 3.88 -21.85
N GLN A 70 -6.28 3.20 -22.30
CA GLN A 70 -7.13 3.69 -23.38
C GLN A 70 -8.36 4.44 -22.87
N ARG A 71 -8.88 4.06 -21.72
CA ARG A 71 -10.15 4.56 -21.19
C ARG A 71 -9.92 5.41 -19.94
N GLU A 72 -10.71 6.47 -19.78
CA GLU A 72 -10.84 7.12 -18.47
C GLU A 72 -11.59 6.20 -17.51
N PHE A 73 -11.21 6.25 -16.24
CA PHE A 73 -11.81 5.47 -15.18
C PHE A 73 -11.57 6.17 -13.84
N GLU A 74 -12.37 5.79 -12.84
CA GLU A 74 -12.13 6.16 -11.46
C GLU A 74 -11.85 4.91 -10.62
N PRO A 75 -10.90 4.96 -9.68
CA PRO A 75 -10.65 3.84 -8.80
C PRO A 75 -11.78 3.66 -7.77
N ARG A 76 -11.96 2.43 -7.32
CA ARG A 76 -12.83 2.01 -6.21
C ARG A 76 -12.09 0.99 -5.35
N ALA A 77 -12.02 1.25 -4.05
CA ALA A 77 -11.31 0.39 -3.11
C ALA A 77 -12.11 -0.88 -2.76
N VAL A 78 -11.43 -2.03 -2.75
CA VAL A 78 -11.96 -3.29 -2.25
C VAL A 78 -10.92 -3.99 -1.38
N SER A 79 -11.34 -4.41 -0.18
CA SER A 79 -10.49 -5.19 0.73
C SER A 79 -10.65 -6.68 0.44
N ARG A 80 -9.56 -7.37 0.08
CA ARG A 80 -9.52 -8.81 -0.25
C ARG A 80 -8.26 -9.44 0.33
N LYS A 81 -8.32 -10.73 0.69
CA LYS A 81 -7.17 -11.53 1.13
C LYS A 81 -6.47 -12.16 -0.07
N GLY A 82 -5.15 -12.35 0.00
CA GLY A 82 -4.38 -13.15 -0.94
C GLY A 82 -4.12 -12.47 -2.29
N VAL A 83 -4.24 -11.15 -2.35
CA VAL A 83 -4.03 -10.32 -3.55
C VAL A 83 -2.87 -9.37 -3.32
N LEU A 84 -2.25 -8.86 -4.39
CA LEU A 84 -1.26 -7.78 -4.23
C LEU A 84 -2.01 -6.49 -3.88
N PRO A 85 -1.66 -5.79 -2.80
CA PRO A 85 -2.26 -4.49 -2.51
C PRO A 85 -1.86 -3.47 -3.57
N GLN A 86 -2.71 -2.47 -3.78
CA GLN A 86 -2.43 -1.42 -4.75
C GLN A 86 -1.29 -0.51 -4.25
N GLY A 87 -0.14 -0.56 -4.92
CA GLY A 87 0.93 0.45 -4.77
C GLY A 87 0.75 1.64 -5.72
N TYR A 88 1.68 2.59 -5.68
CA TYR A 88 1.70 3.77 -6.56
C TYR A 88 0.44 4.65 -6.42
N THR A 89 -0.23 4.58 -5.28
CA THR A 89 -1.46 5.33 -5.01
C THR A 89 -1.09 6.66 -4.38
N SER A 90 -1.61 7.78 -4.90
CA SER A 90 -1.53 9.06 -4.21
C SER A 90 -2.67 9.26 -3.23
N GLY A 91 -2.52 10.17 -2.27
CA GLY A 91 -3.58 10.53 -1.33
C GLY A 91 -4.88 10.93 -2.03
N ALA A 92 -4.79 11.72 -3.12
CA ALA A 92 -5.95 12.10 -3.93
C ALA A 92 -6.68 10.89 -4.53
N GLN A 93 -5.93 9.91 -5.05
CA GLN A 93 -6.52 8.69 -5.62
C GLN A 93 -7.05 7.74 -4.55
N ALA A 94 -6.35 7.63 -3.43
CA ALA A 94 -6.75 6.88 -2.24
C ALA A 94 -8.11 7.38 -1.71
N ALA A 95 -8.24 8.70 -1.54
CA ALA A 95 -9.49 9.34 -1.11
C ALA A 95 -10.64 9.08 -2.10
N LEU A 96 -10.39 9.25 -3.41
CA LEU A 96 -11.38 8.96 -4.44
C LEU A 96 -11.80 7.48 -4.41
N ALA A 97 -10.86 6.56 -4.28
CA ALA A 97 -11.11 5.13 -4.23
C ALA A 97 -11.98 4.72 -3.03
N CYS A 98 -11.70 5.28 -1.84
CA CYS A 98 -12.52 5.05 -0.66
C CYS A 98 -13.93 5.64 -0.81
N ARG A 99 -14.06 6.86 -1.32
CA ARG A 99 -15.40 7.47 -1.59
C ARG A 99 -16.21 6.63 -2.58
N ASN A 100 -15.59 6.18 -3.67
CA ASN A 100 -16.24 5.31 -4.66
C ASN A 100 -16.61 3.93 -4.12
N ALA A 101 -16.05 3.52 -2.97
CA ALA A 101 -16.44 2.32 -2.23
C ALA A 101 -17.53 2.58 -1.17
N GLY A 102 -18.03 3.80 -1.04
CA GLY A 102 -18.98 4.20 0.01
C GLY A 102 -18.32 4.32 1.40
N LYS A 103 -17.03 4.68 1.43
CA LYS A 103 -16.17 4.78 2.60
C LYS A 103 -15.43 6.12 2.59
N ARG A 104 -14.47 6.31 3.48
CA ARG A 104 -13.54 7.44 3.53
C ARG A 104 -12.13 6.96 3.89
N LEU A 105 -11.14 7.84 3.79
CA LEU A 105 -9.85 7.57 4.42
C LEU A 105 -10.02 7.53 5.94
N CYS A 106 -9.19 6.73 6.60
CA CYS A 106 -9.11 6.72 8.04
C CYS A 106 -8.47 8.02 8.53
N THR A 107 -8.95 8.57 9.64
CA THR A 107 -8.17 9.59 10.37
C THR A 107 -6.94 8.94 11.00
N LEU A 108 -5.96 9.75 11.42
CA LEU A 108 -4.78 9.23 12.14
C LEU A 108 -5.17 8.48 13.42
N GLU A 109 -6.16 8.98 14.17
CA GLU A 109 -6.64 8.34 15.40
C GLU A 109 -7.23 6.97 15.08
N GLU A 110 -8.16 6.90 14.12
CA GLU A 110 -8.81 5.64 13.73
C GLU A 110 -7.81 4.60 13.26
N TRP A 111 -6.87 5.01 12.40
CA TRP A 111 -5.85 4.10 11.88
C TRP A 111 -4.98 3.55 13.03
N ARG A 112 -4.54 4.41 13.94
CA ARG A 112 -3.72 4.01 15.10
C ARG A 112 -4.50 3.12 16.04
N THR A 113 -5.73 3.48 16.39
CA THR A 113 -6.58 2.62 17.23
C THR A 113 -6.70 1.25 16.58
N ALA A 114 -7.12 1.17 15.31
CA ALA A 114 -7.24 -0.10 14.59
C ALA A 114 -5.94 -0.92 14.62
N CYS A 115 -4.79 -0.29 14.41
CA CYS A 115 -3.49 -0.95 14.42
C CYS A 115 -3.09 -1.51 15.78
N ARG A 116 -3.36 -0.79 16.88
CA ARG A 116 -2.92 -1.17 18.24
C ARG A 116 -3.74 -2.29 18.88
N GLY A 117 -4.91 -2.58 18.32
CA GLY A 117 -5.81 -3.64 18.83
C GLY A 117 -6.44 -3.30 20.18
N GLU A 118 -7.28 -4.21 20.69
CA GLU A 118 -7.95 -4.04 21.99
C GLU A 118 -7.00 -3.89 23.18
N ARG A 119 -5.78 -4.44 23.05
CA ARG A 119 -4.74 -4.35 24.08
C ARG A 119 -3.99 -3.03 24.08
N ASP A 120 -4.26 -2.15 23.10
CA ASP A 120 -3.61 -0.85 22.93
C ASP A 120 -2.07 -0.94 22.91
N GLU A 121 -1.52 -1.89 22.15
CA GLU A 121 -0.08 -2.16 22.12
C GLU A 121 0.64 -1.41 20.99
N GLN A 122 1.98 -1.28 21.06
CA GLN A 122 2.75 -0.53 20.05
C GLN A 122 2.73 -1.17 18.66
N PHE A 123 2.61 -2.50 18.59
CA PHE A 123 2.51 -3.27 17.35
C PHE A 123 1.19 -4.04 17.33
N PRO A 124 0.67 -4.41 16.16
CA PRO A 124 -0.56 -5.19 16.06
C PRO A 124 -0.54 -6.49 16.87
N TYR A 125 0.65 -7.08 17.01
CA TYR A 125 0.88 -8.38 17.63
C TYR A 125 1.42 -8.33 19.07
N GLY A 126 1.80 -7.17 19.60
CA GLY A 126 2.56 -7.12 20.85
C GLY A 126 3.11 -5.74 21.23
N PRO A 127 3.64 -5.62 22.47
CA PRO A 127 4.20 -4.36 22.97
C PRO A 127 5.61 -4.07 22.43
N THR A 128 6.31 -5.06 21.88
CA THR A 128 7.71 -4.93 21.44
C THR A 128 7.92 -5.41 20.01
N TYR A 129 8.88 -4.79 19.32
CA TYR A 129 9.26 -5.20 17.97
C TYR A 129 9.75 -6.65 17.98
N ALA A 130 9.19 -7.46 17.08
CA ALA A 130 9.66 -8.80 16.80
C ALA A 130 9.85 -8.97 15.29
N ASP A 131 11.06 -9.38 14.92
CA ASP A 131 11.48 -9.51 13.54
C ASP A 131 10.60 -10.51 12.76
N GLY A 132 10.25 -10.17 11.52
CA GLY A 132 9.40 -10.99 10.65
C GLY A 132 7.92 -11.11 11.07
N ARG A 133 7.49 -10.48 12.19
CA ARG A 133 6.06 -10.47 12.58
C ARG A 133 5.19 -9.59 11.69
N CYS A 134 5.78 -8.57 11.09
CA CYS A 134 5.18 -7.73 10.06
C CYS A 134 6.17 -7.58 8.91
N ASN A 135 5.67 -7.34 7.70
CA ASN A 135 6.51 -7.16 6.51
C ASN A 135 7.14 -5.75 6.52
N VAL A 136 8.04 -5.48 7.45
CA VAL A 136 8.71 -4.19 7.69
C VAL A 136 10.16 -4.44 8.09
N PHE A 137 10.97 -3.39 8.20
CA PHE A 137 12.38 -3.48 8.60
C PHE A 137 13.27 -4.21 7.58
N ARG A 138 13.02 -3.95 6.29
CA ARG A 138 13.83 -4.30 5.10
C ARG A 138 14.68 -5.57 5.18
N GLU A 139 14.18 -6.66 4.58
CA GLU A 139 15.05 -7.76 4.12
C GLU A 139 15.95 -7.32 2.94
N GLY A 140 15.52 -6.31 2.18
CA GLY A 140 16.26 -5.65 1.12
C GLY A 140 15.57 -4.35 0.69
N HIS A 141 16.21 -3.56 -0.18
CA HIS A 141 15.61 -2.34 -0.75
C HIS A 141 15.48 -2.49 -2.27
N PRO A 142 14.27 -2.42 -2.85
CA PRO A 142 14.05 -2.75 -4.26
C PRO A 142 14.83 -1.83 -5.20
N ALA A 143 14.96 -0.54 -4.86
CA ALA A 143 15.76 0.39 -5.67
C ALA A 143 17.27 0.12 -5.55
N ALA A 144 17.76 -0.39 -4.41
CA ALA A 144 19.16 -0.82 -4.33
C ALA A 144 19.41 -2.04 -5.23
N VAL A 145 18.44 -2.95 -5.32
CA VAL A 145 18.50 -4.12 -6.22
C VAL A 145 18.47 -3.69 -7.68
N LEU A 146 17.49 -2.88 -8.09
CA LEU A 146 17.29 -2.54 -9.50
C LEU A 146 18.17 -1.39 -10.00
N HIS A 147 18.60 -0.49 -9.13
CA HIS A 147 19.23 0.78 -9.53
C HIS A 147 20.59 1.03 -8.88
N ARG A 148 21.00 0.20 -7.91
CA ARG A 148 22.21 0.39 -7.09
C ARG A 148 22.21 1.69 -6.27
N ASP A 149 21.05 2.34 -6.17
CA ASP A 149 20.83 3.55 -5.39
C ASP A 149 19.40 3.52 -4.81
N VAL A 150 19.28 3.69 -3.51
CA VAL A 150 17.98 3.69 -2.80
C VAL A 150 17.13 4.91 -3.11
N SER A 151 17.72 5.97 -3.64
CA SER A 151 17.09 7.28 -3.86
C SER A 151 16.55 7.46 -5.27
N LEU A 152 16.82 6.51 -6.16
CA LEU A 152 16.44 6.59 -7.56
C LEU A 152 15.21 5.75 -7.86
N GLY A 153 14.46 6.21 -8.86
CA GLY A 153 13.53 5.37 -9.59
C GLY A 153 12.27 4.95 -8.83
N HIS A 154 11.82 5.69 -7.81
CA HIS A 154 10.68 5.29 -6.98
C HIS A 154 9.34 5.13 -7.72
N SER A 155 9.25 5.61 -8.96
CA SER A 155 8.11 5.35 -9.85
C SER A 155 8.27 4.11 -10.74
N ASP A 156 9.39 3.38 -10.68
CA ASP A 156 9.62 2.17 -11.48
C ASP A 156 8.66 1.05 -11.06
N PRO A 157 7.74 0.61 -11.94
CA PRO A 157 6.79 -0.47 -11.66
C PRO A 157 7.44 -1.79 -11.21
N ARG A 158 8.71 -2.00 -11.57
CA ARG A 158 9.45 -3.23 -11.26
C ARG A 158 9.85 -3.34 -9.80
N LEU A 159 9.85 -2.24 -9.04
CA LEU A 159 10.23 -2.26 -7.63
C LEU A 159 9.36 -3.23 -6.82
N ASN A 160 8.05 -3.25 -7.09
CA ASN A 160 7.11 -4.18 -6.45
C ASN A 160 7.14 -5.61 -7.02
N LEU A 161 8.01 -5.91 -8.00
CA LEU A 161 8.32 -7.26 -8.48
C LEU A 161 9.59 -7.84 -7.86
N VAL A 162 10.40 -7.03 -7.17
CA VAL A 162 11.71 -7.44 -6.67
C VAL A 162 11.57 -8.58 -5.67
N ARG A 163 12.45 -9.57 -5.83
CA ARG A 163 12.62 -10.70 -4.93
C ARG A 163 14.00 -10.68 -4.28
N VAL A 164 14.06 -11.03 -3.01
CA VAL A 164 15.31 -11.23 -2.25
C VAL A 164 15.26 -12.61 -1.62
N ALA A 165 16.35 -13.37 -1.69
CA ALA A 165 16.41 -14.76 -1.22
C ALA A 165 15.26 -15.66 -1.73
N GLY A 166 14.79 -15.43 -2.97
CA GLY A 166 13.70 -16.18 -3.60
C GLY A 166 12.28 -15.72 -3.25
N ALA A 167 12.10 -14.86 -2.24
CA ALA A 167 10.81 -14.36 -1.80
C ALA A 167 10.52 -12.94 -2.32
N PRO A 168 9.26 -12.59 -2.65
CA PRO A 168 8.90 -11.23 -3.04
C PRO A 168 8.97 -10.28 -1.84
N LEU A 169 9.48 -9.07 -2.06
CA LEU A 169 9.51 -8.04 -1.01
C LEU A 169 8.10 -7.50 -0.69
N LEU A 170 7.30 -7.20 -1.72
CA LEU A 170 5.88 -6.91 -1.55
C LEU A 170 5.12 -8.23 -1.38
N ARG A 171 4.39 -8.37 -0.27
CA ARG A 171 3.62 -9.58 0.04
C ARG A 171 2.15 -9.38 -0.28
N ARG A 172 1.43 -10.48 -0.51
CA ARG A 172 -0.02 -10.45 -0.69
C ARG A 172 -0.70 -10.09 0.63
N THR A 173 -1.85 -9.46 0.53
CA THR A 173 -2.69 -9.12 1.68
C THR A 173 -3.00 -10.35 2.54
N GLY A 174 -2.71 -10.26 3.83
CA GLY A 174 -2.87 -11.29 4.83
C GLY A 174 -1.88 -12.45 4.74
N GLU A 175 -0.83 -12.34 3.92
CA GLU A 175 0.22 -13.37 3.79
C GLU A 175 1.10 -13.42 5.05
N THR A 176 1.39 -12.26 5.67
CA THR A 176 2.08 -12.20 6.95
C THR A 176 1.05 -12.35 8.08
N ALA A 177 0.56 -13.57 8.30
CA ALA A 177 -0.55 -13.86 9.23
C ALA A 177 -0.31 -13.41 10.68
N THR A 178 0.96 -13.21 11.06
CA THR A 178 1.38 -12.69 12.37
C THR A 178 1.21 -11.17 12.51
N CYS A 179 1.02 -10.43 11.42
CA CYS A 179 0.86 -8.99 11.40
C CYS A 179 -0.63 -8.61 11.49
N ALA A 180 -1.24 -8.88 12.64
CA ALA A 180 -2.66 -8.62 12.84
C ALA A 180 -2.95 -8.12 14.24
N SER A 181 -3.86 -7.14 14.34
CA SER A 181 -4.44 -6.68 15.60
C SER A 181 -5.79 -7.33 15.82
N ALA A 182 -6.08 -7.70 17.07
CA ALA A 182 -7.36 -8.28 17.45
C ALA A 182 -8.38 -7.17 17.80
N TRP A 183 -9.60 -7.34 17.31
CA TRP A 183 -10.76 -6.50 17.58
C TRP A 183 -12.01 -7.36 17.68
N GLU A 184 -12.58 -7.44 18.89
CA GLU A 184 -13.70 -8.33 19.19
C GLU A 184 -13.33 -9.77 18.77
N ASP A 185 -14.13 -10.40 17.89
CA ASP A 185 -13.87 -11.74 17.34
C ASP A 185 -13.27 -11.71 15.91
N ASP A 186 -12.67 -10.59 15.52
CA ASP A 186 -12.10 -10.35 14.18
C ASP A 186 -10.69 -9.75 14.29
N ALA A 187 -10.02 -9.57 13.15
CA ALA A 187 -8.67 -9.01 13.13
C ALA A 187 -8.45 -8.10 11.93
N VAL A 188 -7.67 -7.03 12.12
CA VAL A 188 -7.16 -6.17 11.04
C VAL A 188 -5.74 -6.60 10.72
N SER A 189 -5.43 -6.82 9.44
CA SER A 189 -4.14 -7.34 8.98
C SER A 189 -3.32 -6.28 8.25
N ASP A 190 -2.00 -6.48 8.27
CA ASP A 190 -1.00 -5.72 7.49
C ASP A 190 -1.04 -4.21 7.75
N MET A 191 -1.35 -3.79 8.98
CA MET A 191 -1.31 -2.35 9.30
C MET A 191 0.12 -1.84 9.52
N VAL A 192 1.10 -2.71 9.77
CA VAL A 192 2.51 -2.30 9.85
C VAL A 192 3.28 -3.03 8.77
N GLY A 193 4.02 -2.29 7.94
CA GLY A 193 4.73 -2.88 6.81
C GLY A 193 3.84 -3.10 5.60
N ASN A 194 4.40 -3.85 4.64
CA ASN A 194 3.85 -4.02 3.29
C ASN A 194 3.83 -2.68 2.52
N LEU A 195 2.73 -1.93 2.50
CA LEU A 195 2.70 -0.56 1.98
C LEU A 195 2.36 0.44 3.07
N ASP A 196 2.92 1.64 2.95
CA ASP A 196 2.46 2.79 3.72
C ASP A 196 1.04 3.17 3.27
N GLU A 197 0.18 3.55 4.21
CA GLU A 197 -1.23 3.82 3.93
C GLU A 197 -1.57 5.30 4.09
N TRP A 198 -2.13 5.90 3.04
CA TRP A 198 -2.66 7.27 3.11
C TRP A 198 -3.81 7.38 4.12
N ILE A 199 -3.79 8.45 4.92
CA ILE A 199 -4.86 8.82 5.85
C ILE A 199 -5.54 10.13 5.45
N ASP A 200 -6.63 10.47 6.12
CA ASP A 200 -7.38 11.71 5.94
C ASP A 200 -6.63 12.92 6.51
N ASP A 201 -5.57 13.33 5.80
CA ASP A 201 -4.75 14.50 6.10
C ASP A 201 -4.41 15.22 4.77
N PRO A 202 -5.03 16.38 4.49
CA PRO A 202 -4.84 17.09 3.22
C PRO A 202 -3.42 17.64 3.02
N GLU A 203 -2.64 17.79 4.09
CA GLU A 203 -1.22 18.21 3.99
C GLU A 203 -0.32 17.07 3.50
N GLY A 204 -0.82 15.83 3.52
CA GLY A 204 -0.11 14.64 3.07
C GLY A 204 0.57 13.89 4.21
N THR A 205 -0.17 12.93 4.78
CA THR A 205 0.39 11.95 5.74
C THR A 205 0.04 10.52 5.30
N PHE A 206 1.03 9.63 5.42
CA PHE A 206 0.83 8.18 5.36
C PHE A 206 1.54 7.48 6.53
N VAL A 207 1.09 6.27 6.85
CA VAL A 207 1.40 5.58 8.12
C VAL A 207 1.64 4.08 7.94
N GLY A 208 2.27 3.48 8.95
CA GLY A 208 2.49 2.03 9.07
C GLY A 208 3.87 1.55 8.62
N GLY A 209 4.52 2.29 7.71
CA GLY A 209 5.76 1.90 7.07
C GLY A 209 5.56 0.83 6.01
N PHE A 210 6.43 0.79 5.01
CA PHE A 210 6.41 -0.21 3.94
C PHE A 210 7.49 -1.29 4.10
N TYR A 211 7.46 -2.32 3.24
CA TYR A 211 8.30 -3.51 3.29
C TYR A 211 9.82 -3.25 3.30
N ALA A 212 10.27 -2.14 2.71
CA ALA A 212 11.68 -1.76 2.68
C ALA A 212 12.02 -0.58 3.61
N ARG A 213 11.08 -0.15 4.47
CA ARG A 213 11.35 0.87 5.50
C ARG A 213 12.11 0.27 6.68
N ALA A 214 13.23 0.90 7.03
CA ALA A 214 14.01 0.55 8.22
C ALA A 214 13.43 1.20 9.50
N THR A 215 12.18 0.87 9.87
CA THR A 215 11.51 1.40 11.07
C THR A 215 11.13 0.30 12.05
N ARG A 216 11.09 0.65 13.34
CA ARG A 216 10.57 -0.17 14.45
C ARG A 216 9.53 0.59 15.27
N GLU A 217 8.86 1.58 14.67
CA GLU A 217 7.89 2.42 15.38
C GLU A 217 6.50 1.77 15.47
N GLY A 218 6.26 0.67 14.73
CA GLY A 218 4.99 -0.05 14.76
C GLY A 218 3.82 0.82 14.30
N CYS A 219 2.73 0.81 15.06
CA CYS A 219 1.54 1.62 14.79
C CYS A 219 1.79 3.15 14.87
N MET A 220 2.97 3.57 15.32
CA MET A 220 3.32 4.99 15.40
C MET A 220 4.09 5.49 14.18
N ALA A 221 4.54 4.59 13.29
CA ALA A 221 5.26 4.94 12.08
C ALA A 221 4.43 5.91 11.21
N ARG A 222 5.02 7.04 10.87
CA ARG A 222 4.37 8.14 10.14
C ARG A 222 5.36 8.84 9.22
N VAL A 223 4.90 9.21 8.03
CA VAL A 223 5.60 10.10 7.10
C VAL A 223 4.67 11.24 6.73
N ALA A 224 5.19 12.46 6.79
CA ALA A 224 4.46 13.70 6.48
C ALA A 224 5.34 14.68 5.67
N SER A 225 6.28 14.14 4.88
CA SER A 225 7.24 14.92 4.09
C SER A 225 6.84 15.08 2.62
N HIS A 226 5.66 14.59 2.25
CA HIS A 226 5.17 14.57 0.87
C HIS A 226 3.74 15.10 0.82
N ASP A 227 3.42 15.85 -0.23
CA ASP A 227 2.07 16.35 -0.45
C ASP A 227 1.08 15.21 -0.78
N PHE A 228 -0.22 15.54 -0.75
CA PHE A 228 -1.30 14.58 -0.99
C PHE A 228 -1.40 14.05 -2.44
N ALA A 229 -0.66 14.64 -3.38
CA ALA A 229 -0.58 14.20 -4.77
C ALA A 229 0.60 13.26 -5.04
N TYR A 230 1.56 13.18 -4.11
CA TYR A 230 2.69 12.26 -4.17
C TYR A 230 2.26 10.80 -4.29
N PHE A 231 3.04 10.01 -5.02
CA PHE A 231 2.95 8.56 -5.02
C PHE A 231 4.31 7.95 -5.33
N ASP A 232 4.53 6.75 -4.82
CA ASP A 232 5.61 5.88 -5.25
C ASP A 232 5.23 4.39 -5.04
N TYR A 233 6.17 3.50 -5.32
CA TYR A 233 5.98 2.05 -5.15
C TYR A 233 5.52 1.62 -3.74
N SER A 234 5.76 2.45 -2.71
CA SER A 234 5.49 2.15 -1.31
C SER A 234 4.15 2.66 -0.81
N THR A 235 3.44 3.52 -1.56
CA THR A 235 2.20 4.15 -1.10
C THR A 235 0.95 3.41 -1.57
N GLY A 236 0.13 2.97 -0.62
CA GLY A 236 -1.15 2.30 -0.80
C GLY A 236 -2.29 2.94 0.00
N VAL A 237 -3.37 2.19 0.24
CA VAL A 237 -4.55 2.72 0.93
C VAL A 237 -5.35 1.63 1.64
N ARG A 238 -5.97 2.02 2.75
CA ARG A 238 -7.03 1.32 3.46
C ARG A 238 -8.15 2.31 3.77
N CYS A 239 -9.40 1.85 3.72
CA CYS A 239 -10.55 2.72 3.95
C CYS A 239 -11.20 2.47 5.31
N CYS A 240 -11.71 3.54 5.91
CA CYS A 240 -12.57 3.52 7.09
C CYS A 240 -14.01 3.91 6.72
N ALA A 241 -14.96 3.50 7.53
CA ALA A 241 -16.36 3.89 7.40
C ALA A 241 -16.95 4.08 8.79
N ASP A 242 -17.91 4.99 8.89
CA ASP A 242 -18.70 5.14 10.11
C ASP A 242 -19.51 3.86 10.36
N LEU A 243 -19.86 3.61 11.62
CA LEU A 243 -20.83 2.55 11.90
C LEU A 243 -22.15 2.90 11.24
N ARG A 244 -22.65 1.97 10.42
CA ARG A 244 -24.05 2.05 9.99
C ARG A 244 -24.91 1.90 11.25
N GLY A 245 -25.84 2.82 11.43
CA GLY A 245 -26.84 2.72 12.49
C GLY A 245 -27.62 1.39 12.40
N PRO A 246 -28.34 1.00 13.46
CA PRO A 246 -29.19 -0.18 13.46
C PRO A 246 -30.20 -0.19 12.31
#